data_AF-A0A267EV61-F1
#
_entry.id   AF-A0A267EV61-F1
#
_cell.length_a   1.000
_cell.length_b   1.000
_cell.length_c   1.000
_cell.angle_alpha   90.00
_cell.angle_beta   90.00
_cell.angle_gamma   90.00
#
_symmetry.space_group_name_H-M   'P 1'
#
loop_
_entity.id
_entity.type
_entity.pdbx_description
1 polymer ?
#
loop_
_entity_poly.entity_id
_entity_poly.type
_entity_poly.pdbx_seq_one_letter_code
_entity_poly.pdbx_strand_id
1 'polypeptide(L)'
;GSHARPRRRRPAERPFQLAELRGPGANLLRCPWLLLAHLPVGELPGLAAVQTHARLASAARGRPAAYGRPDLRQGPGLQHRQEPVQCCPRPLVAAPVHLHPASRAHAPPVGRGRPPSGQPGRPDASRGQLPQSMVFLVYVMLLSFLIDLPWSVYKNFVLEARHGFNKQTPGFYAKDQLKSLLLSMAIGLPIAAALLWLIERGGPYFYVYAWLLASVVIFVLMLVYPSFIAPLFDTYEPLREGQLKQRIEDLAKRLEFPLTQLLVIEGSRRSAHSNAYLFGLWRSKRIVLFDTLIEGYQMQSVKEKEEKEREKREKEKAAEGQGEKSDEAKAEPDSAAGEEKEKEAKKGCNDDEILAVLGHELGHWSLGHNVSNIFISEVNLFLMFFAFGQLLNCHSAFAAFGFQQPAPLLLRLAFVLEFLLSPYNELLGFAMICLTRLFEFQADRFSVRLGFGQQLKTALIKLHTDNLSYPLFDPLYSAFNHSHPTVLHRLAAIDQAEAEDEAKTK
;
A
#
# COMPACT_ATOMS: atom_id res chain seq x y z
N GLY A 1 -57.62 18.99 67.61
CA GLY A 1 -57.95 18.99 66.18
C GLY A 1 -56.72 18.65 65.36
N SER A 2 -56.78 17.55 64.62
CA SER A 2 -55.92 17.11 63.51
C SER A 2 -54.40 17.32 63.59
N HIS A 3 -53.69 16.28 64.02
CA HIS A 3 -52.28 16.02 63.69
C HIS A 3 -52.10 15.76 62.18
N ALA A 4 -51.23 16.53 61.53
CA ALA A 4 -50.80 16.29 60.16
C ALA A 4 -49.75 15.16 60.11
N ARG A 5 -50.05 14.06 59.42
CA ARG A 5 -49.12 12.96 59.13
C ARG A 5 -48.17 13.32 57.98
N PRO A 6 -46.89 12.93 58.04
CA PRO A 6 -45.93 13.15 56.95
C PRO A 6 -46.13 12.13 55.81
N ARG A 7 -46.06 12.60 54.56
CA ARG A 7 -46.05 11.75 53.36
C ARG A 7 -44.75 10.93 53.30
N ARG A 8 -44.89 9.60 53.25
CA ARG A 8 -43.82 8.64 52.96
C ARG A 8 -43.16 8.95 51.61
N ARG A 9 -41.84 9.21 51.61
CA ARG A 9 -41.01 9.19 50.40
C ARG A 9 -40.77 7.74 49.98
N ARG A 10 -40.96 7.45 48.69
CA ARG A 10 -40.49 6.21 48.03
C ARG A 10 -38.95 6.17 48.08
N PRO A 11 -38.32 4.99 48.22
CA PRO A 11 -36.86 4.90 48.18
C PRO A 11 -36.38 5.20 46.75
N ALA A 12 -35.46 6.15 46.63
CA ALA A 12 -34.74 6.42 45.40
C ALA A 12 -33.77 5.27 45.13
N GLU A 13 -33.85 4.71 43.92
CA GLU A 13 -32.89 3.76 43.37
C GLU A 13 -31.48 4.37 43.43
N ARG A 14 -30.55 3.67 44.07
CA ARG A 14 -29.12 4.03 44.01
C ARG A 14 -28.60 3.61 42.64
N PRO A 15 -28.03 4.52 41.82
CA PRO A 15 -27.24 4.07 40.69
C PRO A 15 -25.96 3.42 41.20
N PHE A 16 -25.68 2.23 40.68
CA PHE A 16 -24.42 1.51 40.82
C PHE A 16 -23.25 2.44 40.47
N GLN A 17 -22.45 2.83 41.46
CA GLN A 17 -21.16 3.46 41.22
C GLN A 17 -20.18 2.38 40.79
N LEU A 18 -19.84 2.32 39.50
CA LEU A 18 -18.65 1.63 39.03
C LEU A 18 -17.43 2.26 39.70
N ALA A 19 -16.67 1.46 40.42
CA ALA A 19 -15.42 1.86 41.06
C ALA A 19 -14.49 2.52 40.04
N GLU A 20 -14.06 3.75 40.32
CA GLU A 20 -13.03 4.44 39.55
C GLU A 20 -11.72 3.63 39.61
N LEU A 21 -11.34 3.01 38.49
CA LEU A 21 -9.98 2.51 38.27
C LEU A 21 -9.03 3.70 38.18
N ARG A 22 -8.55 4.19 39.34
CA ARG A 22 -7.47 5.17 39.44
C ARG A 22 -6.12 4.44 39.32
N GLY A 23 -5.56 4.45 38.12
CA GLY A 23 -4.18 4.06 37.86
C GLY A 23 -3.58 4.90 36.74
N PRO A 24 -2.25 5.09 36.70
CA PRO A 24 -1.56 5.95 35.72
C PRO A 24 -1.73 5.54 34.24
N GLY A 25 -2.38 4.42 33.94
CA GLY A 25 -2.78 4.01 32.58
C GLY A 25 -4.17 4.47 32.12
N ALA A 26 -5.04 4.95 33.01
CA ALA A 26 -6.43 5.27 32.68
C ALA A 26 -6.60 6.57 31.87
N ASN A 27 -5.58 7.45 31.86
CA ASN A 27 -5.62 8.74 31.15
C ASN A 27 -5.28 8.62 29.64
N LEU A 28 -4.58 7.56 29.23
CA LEU A 28 -4.29 7.32 27.80
C LEU A 28 -5.52 6.88 27.02
N LEU A 29 -6.42 6.11 27.65
CA LEU A 29 -7.67 5.62 27.04
C LEU A 29 -8.78 6.67 26.97
N ARG A 30 -8.64 7.80 27.69
CA ARG A 30 -9.62 8.91 27.70
C ARG A 30 -9.29 10.03 26.72
N CYS A 31 -8.24 9.90 25.91
CA CYS A 31 -7.91 10.89 24.89
C CYS A 31 -8.91 10.80 23.71
N PRO A 32 -9.74 11.83 23.46
CA PRO A 32 -10.61 11.86 22.28
C PRO A 32 -9.84 11.83 20.94
N TRP A 33 -8.52 11.99 21.00
CA TRP A 33 -7.60 11.98 19.87
C TRP A 33 -7.41 10.59 19.23
N LEU A 34 -7.66 9.48 19.94
CA LEU A 34 -7.62 8.13 19.35
C LEU A 34 -8.64 7.97 18.21
N LEU A 35 -9.70 8.78 18.18
CA LEU A 35 -10.69 8.85 17.11
C LEU A 35 -10.39 9.95 16.06
N LEU A 36 -9.65 11.00 16.43
CA LEU A 36 -9.28 12.12 15.53
C LEU A 36 -8.00 11.86 14.73
N ALA A 37 -7.18 10.88 15.12
CA ALA A 37 -5.97 10.48 14.38
C ALA A 37 -6.26 9.93 12.96
N HIS A 38 -7.54 9.74 12.60
CA HIS A 38 -7.96 9.36 11.26
C HIS A 38 -8.43 10.52 10.37
N LEU A 39 -8.28 11.77 10.80
CA LEU A 39 -8.61 12.94 9.98
C LEU A 39 -7.39 13.85 9.81
N PRO A 40 -6.54 13.62 8.79
CA PRO A 40 -5.52 14.57 8.42
C PRO A 40 -6.20 15.79 7.80
N VAL A 41 -5.99 16.96 8.41
CA VAL A 41 -6.40 18.27 7.85
C VAL A 41 -5.77 18.52 6.46
N GLY A 42 -4.73 17.75 6.10
CA GLY A 42 -4.07 17.73 4.80
C GLY A 42 -4.87 17.14 3.63
N GLU A 43 -5.96 16.41 3.87
CA GLU A 43 -6.69 15.72 2.78
C GLU A 43 -7.59 16.65 1.93
N LEU A 44 -7.73 17.93 2.27
CA LEU A 44 -8.67 18.85 1.61
C LEU A 44 -8.48 18.99 0.08
N PRO A 45 -7.26 19.12 -0.47
CA PRO A 45 -7.04 19.16 -1.92
C PRO A 45 -7.35 17.82 -2.59
N GLY A 46 -6.98 16.71 -1.95
CA GLY A 46 -7.28 15.35 -2.41
C GLY A 46 -8.79 15.08 -2.46
N LEU A 47 -9.54 15.49 -1.43
CA LEU A 47 -10.99 15.36 -1.35
C LEU A 47 -11.72 16.13 -2.45
N ALA A 48 -11.29 17.35 -2.77
CA ALA A 48 -11.85 18.12 -3.86
C ALA A 48 -11.62 17.41 -5.22
N ALA A 49 -10.41 16.90 -5.44
CA ALA A 49 -10.05 16.17 -6.66
C ALA A 49 -10.80 14.82 -6.79
N VAL A 50 -11.04 14.14 -5.66
CA VAL A 50 -11.85 12.92 -5.59
C VAL A 50 -13.30 13.21 -5.99
N GLN A 51 -13.89 14.29 -5.47
CA GLN A 51 -15.27 14.66 -5.78
C GLN A 51 -15.43 15.09 -7.24
N THR A 52 -14.48 15.82 -7.83
CA THR A 52 -14.52 16.18 -9.26
C THR A 52 -14.41 14.95 -10.13
N HIS A 53 -13.50 14.03 -9.80
CA HIS A 53 -13.36 12.78 -10.54
C HIS A 53 -14.62 11.91 -10.45
N ALA A 54 -15.21 11.76 -9.28
CA ALA A 54 -16.46 11.00 -9.11
C ALA A 54 -17.61 11.59 -9.95
N ARG A 55 -17.71 12.92 -10.05
CA ARG A 55 -18.69 13.61 -10.92
C ARG A 55 -18.42 13.37 -12.41
N LEU A 56 -17.16 13.42 -12.84
CA LEU A 56 -16.78 13.11 -14.23
C LEU A 56 -17.05 11.65 -14.59
N ALA A 57 -16.67 10.72 -13.72
CA ALA A 57 -16.87 9.29 -13.92
C ALA A 57 -18.37 8.92 -13.95
N SER A 58 -19.19 9.53 -13.08
CA SER A 58 -20.64 9.37 -13.09
C SER A 58 -21.31 10.03 -14.32
N ALA A 59 -20.85 11.20 -14.76
CA ALA A 59 -21.35 11.86 -15.96
C ALA A 59 -20.98 11.12 -17.26
N ALA A 60 -19.87 10.38 -17.26
CA ALA A 60 -19.46 9.52 -18.36
C ALA A 60 -20.29 8.22 -18.45
N ARG A 61 -21.11 7.88 -17.43
CA ARG A 61 -22.02 6.73 -17.49
C ARG A 61 -23.06 6.96 -18.60
N GLY A 62 -22.98 6.18 -19.67
CA GLY A 62 -24.02 6.12 -20.71
C GLY A 62 -23.77 6.96 -21.97
N ARG A 63 -22.60 7.58 -22.15
CA ARG A 63 -22.22 8.20 -23.42
C ARG A 63 -21.07 7.41 -24.07
N PRO A 64 -21.20 6.93 -25.33
CA PRO A 64 -20.04 6.45 -26.07
C PRO A 64 -19.07 7.63 -26.21
N ALA A 65 -17.79 7.41 -25.89
CA ALA A 65 -16.76 8.45 -25.94
C ALA A 65 -16.62 8.95 -27.38
N ALA A 66 -17.23 10.09 -27.69
CA ALA A 66 -17.01 10.82 -28.92
C ALA A 66 -15.75 11.67 -28.76
N TYR A 67 -14.57 11.07 -28.92
CA TYR A 67 -13.33 11.81 -29.16
C TYR A 67 -12.67 11.28 -30.44
N GLY A 68 -12.51 12.19 -31.40
CA GLY A 68 -12.06 11.90 -32.75
C GLY A 68 -10.57 11.57 -32.83
N ARG A 69 -10.24 10.29 -32.90
CA ARG A 69 -9.11 9.78 -33.69
C ARG A 69 -9.54 8.45 -34.35
N PRO A 70 -9.36 8.27 -35.67
CA PRO A 70 -9.83 7.08 -36.38
C PRO A 70 -9.16 5.76 -35.95
N ASP A 71 -7.95 5.81 -35.38
CA ASP A 71 -7.12 4.62 -35.11
C ASP A 71 -7.55 3.78 -33.89
N LEU A 72 -8.41 4.31 -33.00
CA LEU A 72 -8.88 3.58 -31.82
C LEU A 72 -10.12 2.70 -32.09
N ARG A 73 -10.51 2.50 -33.36
CA ARG A 73 -11.63 1.62 -33.75
C ARG A 73 -11.27 0.13 -33.87
N GLN A 74 -9.99 -0.23 -33.75
CA GLN A 74 -9.57 -1.63 -33.90
C GLN A 74 -9.48 -2.34 -32.54
N GLY A 75 -10.64 -2.66 -31.97
CA GLY A 75 -10.78 -3.61 -30.87
C GLY A 75 -12.17 -4.24 -30.93
N PRO A 76 -12.31 -5.55 -30.71
CA PRO A 76 -13.63 -6.19 -30.75
C PRO A 76 -14.53 -5.52 -29.71
N GLY A 77 -15.72 -5.08 -30.16
CA GLY A 77 -16.68 -4.34 -29.35
C GLY A 77 -17.07 -5.11 -28.10
N LEU A 78 -16.39 -4.83 -26.99
CA LEU A 78 -16.64 -5.43 -25.68
C LEU A 78 -16.58 -4.34 -24.61
N GLN A 79 -17.75 -4.14 -23.98
CA GLN A 79 -17.90 -3.68 -22.60
C GLN A 79 -17.48 -2.23 -22.25
N HIS A 80 -17.90 -1.23 -23.01
CA HIS A 80 -17.99 0.16 -22.50
C HIS A 80 -19.12 0.38 -21.45
N ARG A 81 -19.67 -0.69 -20.87
CA ARG A 81 -20.76 -0.67 -19.90
C ARG A 81 -20.31 -1.08 -18.49
N GLN A 82 -19.04 -0.85 -18.17
CA GLN A 82 -18.51 -1.14 -16.83
C GLN A 82 -18.72 0.07 -15.91
N GLU A 83 -19.25 -0.19 -14.71
CA GLU A 83 -19.47 0.86 -13.74
C GLU A 83 -18.12 1.44 -13.26
N PRO A 84 -17.95 2.77 -13.18
CA PRO A 84 -16.74 3.40 -12.61
C PRO A 84 -16.50 3.12 -11.12
N VAL A 85 -17.22 2.16 -10.53
CA VAL A 85 -17.22 1.83 -9.09
C VAL A 85 -15.85 1.32 -8.63
N GLN A 86 -15.08 0.64 -9.49
CA GLN A 86 -13.74 0.17 -9.14
C GLN A 86 -12.72 1.32 -8.99
N CYS A 87 -12.97 2.48 -9.61
CA CYS A 87 -12.13 3.67 -9.54
C CYS A 87 -12.63 4.71 -8.53
N CYS A 88 -13.80 4.47 -7.90
CA CYS A 88 -14.24 5.34 -6.82
C CYS A 88 -13.33 5.09 -5.61
N PRO A 89 -12.55 6.09 -5.16
CA PRO A 89 -11.78 5.97 -3.94
C PRO A 89 -12.72 5.65 -2.78
N ARG A 90 -12.14 5.05 -1.72
CA ARG A 90 -12.80 4.79 -0.43
C ARG A 90 -13.93 5.81 -0.20
N PRO A 91 -15.18 5.40 0.08
CA PRO A 91 -16.05 6.29 0.84
C PRO A 91 -15.33 6.48 2.18
N LEU A 92 -14.58 7.58 2.30
CA LEU A 92 -14.22 8.14 3.59
C LEU A 92 -15.57 8.42 4.25
N VAL A 93 -16.06 7.45 5.01
CA VAL A 93 -17.02 7.72 6.08
C VAL A 93 -16.24 8.42 7.19
N ALA A 94 -15.65 9.56 6.86
CA ALA A 94 -15.60 10.67 7.77
C ALA A 94 -17.00 11.28 7.68
N ALA A 95 -17.93 10.74 8.46
CA ALA A 95 -19.06 11.55 8.84
C ALA A 95 -18.46 12.85 9.41
N PRO A 96 -18.86 14.05 8.94
CA PRO A 96 -18.47 15.27 9.61
C PRO A 96 -19.18 15.20 10.96
N VAL A 97 -18.49 14.71 11.98
CA VAL A 97 -18.84 15.04 13.34
C VAL A 97 -18.50 16.52 13.44
N HIS A 98 -19.47 17.36 13.08
CA HIS A 98 -19.52 18.75 13.48
C HIS A 98 -19.58 18.77 15.01
N LEU A 99 -18.44 18.58 15.66
CA LEU A 99 -18.27 18.99 17.04
C LEU A 99 -18.02 20.48 16.99
N HIS A 100 -19.12 21.22 17.17
CA HIS A 100 -19.10 22.57 17.71
C HIS A 100 -17.97 22.66 18.77
N PRO A 101 -17.04 23.62 18.69
CA PRO A 101 -16.14 23.93 19.79
C PRO A 101 -16.98 24.66 20.84
N ALA A 102 -17.86 23.93 21.52
CA ALA A 102 -18.76 24.46 22.53
C ALA A 102 -18.88 23.47 23.69
N SER A 103 -17.75 23.12 24.28
CA SER A 103 -17.70 22.91 25.73
C SER A 103 -16.51 23.67 26.27
N ARG A 104 -16.81 24.85 26.82
CA ARG A 104 -15.95 25.64 27.69
C ARG A 104 -15.33 24.71 28.75
N ALA A 105 -14.10 24.26 28.52
CA ALA A 105 -13.18 24.04 29.63
C ALA A 105 -12.68 25.44 30.01
N HIS A 106 -13.22 26.00 31.09
CA HIS A 106 -12.63 27.18 31.72
C HIS A 106 -11.19 26.83 32.11
N ALA A 107 -10.22 27.19 31.27
CA ALA A 107 -8.85 27.31 31.69
C ALA A 107 -8.78 28.46 32.71
N PRO A 108 -8.26 28.24 33.93
CA PRO A 108 -8.03 29.35 34.84
C PRO A 108 -7.03 30.33 34.21
N PRO A 109 -7.13 31.64 34.52
CA PRO A 109 -6.25 32.63 33.91
C PRO A 109 -4.79 32.28 34.20
N VAL A 110 -3.99 32.32 33.14
CA VAL A 110 -2.53 32.16 33.19
C VAL A 110 -1.98 33.29 34.06
N GLY A 111 -1.71 32.99 35.32
CA GLY A 111 -0.91 33.84 36.18
C GLY A 111 0.48 33.97 35.56
N ARG A 112 0.92 35.22 35.33
CA ARG A 112 2.31 35.54 34.95
C ARG A 112 3.26 35.16 36.09
N GLY A 113 3.57 33.88 36.23
CA GLY A 113 4.69 33.40 37.02
C GLY A 113 5.97 33.52 36.19
N ARG A 114 7.00 34.16 36.74
CA ARG A 114 8.36 34.19 36.18
C ARG A 114 8.78 32.78 35.72
N PRO A 115 9.43 32.64 34.55
CA PRO A 115 10.05 31.37 34.22
C PRO A 115 11.14 31.08 35.27
N PRO A 116 11.21 29.86 35.84
CA PRO A 116 12.32 29.51 36.69
C PRO A 116 13.60 29.55 35.85
N SER A 117 14.58 30.31 36.33
CA SER A 117 15.95 30.27 35.85
C SER A 117 16.54 28.90 36.16
N GLY A 118 16.33 27.94 35.26
CA GLY A 118 16.91 26.60 35.28
C GLY A 118 17.54 26.34 33.92
N GLN A 119 18.78 25.83 33.95
CA GLN A 119 19.57 25.36 32.81
C GLN A 119 18.74 24.48 31.85
N PRO A 120 19.13 24.31 30.56
CA PRO A 120 18.45 23.41 29.64
C PRO A 120 18.48 21.98 30.19
N GLY A 121 17.42 21.62 30.90
CA GLY A 121 17.29 20.41 31.70
C GLY A 121 17.07 19.21 30.79
N ARG A 122 17.92 18.21 30.99
CA ARG A 122 17.87 16.86 30.40
C ARG A 122 16.43 16.30 30.39
N PRO A 123 16.04 15.48 29.39
CA PRO A 123 14.80 14.73 29.48
C PRO A 123 14.86 13.86 30.74
N ASP A 124 13.93 14.11 31.67
CA ASP A 124 13.86 13.43 32.95
C ASP A 124 13.61 11.94 32.70
N ALA A 125 14.65 11.13 32.87
CA ALA A 125 14.66 9.71 32.56
C ALA A 125 13.89 8.94 33.65
N SER A 126 12.56 8.98 33.61
CA SER A 126 11.74 8.12 34.48
C SER A 126 11.81 6.67 33.95
N ARG A 127 12.42 5.78 34.73
CA ARG A 127 12.73 4.35 34.48
C ARG A 127 11.53 3.42 34.15
N GLY A 128 10.37 3.94 33.74
CA GLY A 128 9.16 3.16 33.44
C GLY A 128 8.42 3.52 32.13
N GLN A 129 8.91 4.47 31.33
CA GLN A 129 8.20 4.91 30.11
C GLN A 129 8.35 3.95 28.92
N LEU A 130 9.49 3.27 28.78
CA LEU A 130 9.74 2.39 27.63
C LEU A 130 8.79 1.18 27.58
N PRO A 131 8.59 0.38 28.66
CA PRO A 131 7.63 -0.72 28.63
C PRO A 131 6.19 -0.25 28.38
N GLN A 132 5.79 0.88 28.97
CA GLN A 132 4.48 1.47 28.74
C GLN A 132 4.30 1.88 27.26
N SER A 133 5.33 2.47 26.66
CA SER A 133 5.32 2.85 25.24
C SER A 133 5.24 1.63 24.33
N MET A 134 5.92 0.53 24.68
CA MET A 134 5.82 -0.74 23.93
C MET A 134 4.42 -1.35 24.01
N VAL A 135 3.84 -1.42 25.22
CA VAL A 135 2.47 -1.93 25.39
C VAL A 135 1.47 -1.06 24.63
N PHE A 136 1.64 0.26 24.67
CA PHE A 136 0.82 1.18 23.88
C PHE A 136 0.99 0.95 22.38
N LEU A 137 2.21 0.76 21.88
CA LEU A 137 2.46 0.47 20.46
C LEU A 137 1.78 -0.83 20.02
N VAL A 138 1.90 -1.90 20.82
CA VAL A 138 1.21 -3.17 20.54
C VAL A 138 -0.31 -2.98 20.53
N TYR A 139 -0.86 -2.24 21.50
CA TYR A 139 -2.28 -1.93 21.54
C TYR A 139 -2.74 -1.18 20.29
N VAL A 140 -2.02 -0.13 19.88
CA VAL A 140 -2.34 0.64 18.67
C VAL A 140 -2.25 -0.25 17.43
N MET A 141 -1.20 -1.05 17.28
CA MET A 141 -1.06 -1.97 16.14
C MET A 141 -2.22 -2.97 16.06
N LEU A 142 -2.65 -3.54 17.19
CA LEU A 142 -3.79 -4.46 17.24
C LEU A 142 -5.11 -3.76 16.92
N LEU A 143 -5.31 -2.55 17.47
CA LEU A 143 -6.51 -1.77 17.20
C LEU A 143 -6.59 -1.37 15.72
N SER A 144 -5.50 -0.86 15.13
CA SER A 144 -5.43 -0.54 13.70
C SER A 144 -5.72 -1.75 12.83
N PHE A 145 -5.12 -2.92 13.15
CA PHE A 145 -5.43 -4.16 12.45
C PHE A 145 -6.92 -4.51 12.49
N LEU A 146 -7.57 -4.37 13.65
CA LEU A 146 -9.01 -4.64 13.80
C LEU A 146 -9.89 -3.63 13.06
N ILE A 147 -9.48 -2.36 12.97
CA ILE A 147 -10.20 -1.31 12.24
C ILE A 147 -10.07 -1.52 10.73
N ASP A 148 -8.89 -1.91 10.25
CA ASP A 148 -8.63 -2.12 8.82
C ASP A 148 -9.20 -3.44 8.30
N LEU A 149 -9.35 -4.45 9.17
CA LEU A 149 -9.79 -5.80 8.78
C LEU A 149 -11.14 -5.81 8.04
N PRO A 150 -12.23 -5.15 8.51
CA PRO A 150 -13.50 -5.10 7.78
C PRO A 150 -13.36 -4.51 6.37
N TRP A 151 -12.56 -3.45 6.22
CA TRP A 151 -12.33 -2.80 4.92
C TRP A 151 -11.52 -3.67 3.98
N SER A 152 -10.50 -4.35 4.49
CA SER A 152 -9.70 -5.29 3.71
C SER A 152 -10.53 -6.51 3.28
N VAL A 153 -11.38 -7.04 4.16
CA VAL A 153 -12.31 -8.12 3.80
C VAL A 153 -13.30 -7.67 2.73
N TYR A 154 -13.90 -6.47 2.88
CA TYR A 154 -14.81 -5.93 1.87
C TYR A 154 -14.12 -5.72 0.52
N LYS A 155 -12.93 -5.12 0.51
CA LYS A 155 -12.15 -4.92 -0.72
C LYS A 155 -11.92 -6.26 -1.43
N ASN A 156 -11.38 -7.27 -0.75
CA ASN A 156 -10.98 -8.52 -1.40
C ASN A 156 -12.19 -9.45 -1.72
N PHE A 157 -13.10 -9.65 -0.77
CA PHE A 157 -14.18 -10.65 -0.91
C PHE A 157 -15.49 -10.08 -1.45
N VAL A 158 -15.64 -8.76 -1.55
CA VAL A 158 -16.82 -8.14 -2.18
C VAL A 158 -16.44 -7.43 -3.47
N LEU A 159 -15.53 -6.45 -3.42
CA LEU A 159 -15.20 -5.64 -4.61
C LEU A 159 -14.39 -6.44 -5.63
N GLU A 160 -13.19 -6.91 -5.26
CA GLU A 160 -12.31 -7.68 -6.15
C GLU A 160 -12.95 -9.00 -6.61
N ALA A 161 -13.72 -9.65 -5.72
CA ALA A 161 -14.47 -10.86 -6.07
C ALA A 161 -15.58 -10.60 -7.10
N ARG A 162 -16.33 -9.49 -6.97
CA ARG A 162 -17.37 -9.10 -7.95
C ARG A 162 -16.81 -8.84 -9.34
N HIS A 163 -15.56 -8.38 -9.42
CA HIS A 163 -14.86 -8.13 -10.69
C HIS A 163 -13.97 -9.31 -11.14
N GLY A 164 -14.00 -10.44 -10.45
CA GLY A 164 -13.28 -11.66 -10.83
C GLY A 164 -11.76 -11.63 -10.60
N PHE A 165 -11.26 -10.62 -9.87
CA PHE A 165 -9.83 -10.43 -9.58
C PHE A 165 -9.37 -11.23 -8.37
N ASN A 166 -10.18 -11.35 -7.31
CA ASN A 166 -9.78 -12.09 -6.11
C ASN A 166 -9.67 -13.59 -6.40
N LYS A 167 -8.52 -14.17 -6.07
CA LYS A 167 -8.24 -15.61 -6.17
C LYS A 167 -7.96 -16.26 -4.81
N GLN A 168 -7.96 -15.49 -3.73
CA GLN A 168 -7.66 -15.96 -2.39
C GLN A 168 -8.85 -16.68 -1.76
N THR A 169 -8.58 -17.74 -1.01
CA THR A 169 -9.56 -18.36 -0.11
C THR A 169 -9.58 -17.65 1.25
N PRO A 170 -10.70 -17.65 1.99
CA PRO A 170 -10.76 -17.03 3.32
C PRO A 170 -9.71 -17.57 4.31
N GLY A 171 -9.44 -18.88 4.25
CA GLY A 171 -8.41 -19.52 5.08
C GLY A 171 -6.99 -19.10 4.72
N PHE A 172 -6.69 -18.94 3.43
CA PHE A 172 -5.41 -18.39 2.98
C PHE A 172 -5.25 -16.94 3.44
N TYR A 173 -6.26 -16.10 3.19
CA TYR A 173 -6.28 -14.70 3.59
C TYR A 173 -6.07 -14.52 5.10
N ALA A 174 -6.79 -15.26 5.95
CA ALA A 174 -6.66 -15.15 7.40
C ALA A 174 -5.24 -15.53 7.88
N LYS A 175 -4.65 -16.60 7.33
CA LYS A 175 -3.27 -17.01 7.64
C LYS A 175 -2.26 -15.96 7.19
N ASP A 176 -2.48 -15.36 6.02
CA ASP A 176 -1.63 -14.33 5.45
C ASP A 176 -1.65 -13.05 6.31
N GLN A 177 -2.84 -12.59 6.72
CA GLN A 177 -3.03 -11.45 7.62
C GLN A 177 -2.36 -11.68 8.98
N LEU A 178 -2.55 -12.87 9.59
CA LEU A 178 -1.92 -13.18 10.86
C LEU A 178 -0.39 -13.26 10.75
N LYS A 179 0.13 -13.88 9.69
CA LYS A 179 1.57 -13.94 9.41
C LYS A 179 2.15 -12.53 9.26
N SER A 180 1.48 -11.67 8.50
CA SER A 180 1.88 -10.27 8.30
C SER A 180 1.91 -9.48 9.61
N LEU A 181 0.88 -9.62 10.45
CA LEU A 181 0.80 -8.97 11.77
C LEU A 181 1.97 -9.41 12.67
N LEU A 182 2.18 -10.73 12.80
CA LEU A 182 3.24 -11.28 13.66
C LEU A 182 4.63 -10.87 13.18
N LEU A 183 4.89 -10.92 11.88
CA LEU A 183 6.17 -10.51 11.32
C LEU A 183 6.42 -9.01 11.52
N SER A 184 5.40 -8.18 11.30
CA SER A 184 5.46 -6.73 11.50
C SER A 184 5.76 -6.38 12.96
N MET A 185 5.16 -7.10 13.93
CA MET A 185 5.48 -6.94 15.35
C MET A 185 6.89 -7.41 15.69
N ALA A 186 7.29 -8.57 15.17
CA ALA A 186 8.61 -9.16 15.45
C ALA A 186 9.77 -8.27 14.97
N ILE A 187 9.59 -7.57 13.85
CA ILE A 187 10.60 -6.64 13.31
C ILE A 187 10.41 -5.23 13.89
N GLY A 188 9.18 -4.71 13.90
CA GLY A 188 8.88 -3.33 14.26
C GLY A 188 9.11 -3.00 15.73
N LEU A 189 8.74 -3.89 16.66
CA LEU A 189 8.87 -3.62 18.10
C LEU A 189 10.33 -3.48 18.55
N PRO A 190 11.28 -4.35 18.18
CA PRO A 190 12.69 -4.16 18.49
C PRO A 190 13.27 -2.86 17.92
N ILE A 191 12.91 -2.51 16.69
CA ILE A 191 13.37 -1.26 16.04
C ILE A 191 12.82 -0.04 16.79
N ALA A 192 11.52 -0.03 17.10
CA ALA A 192 10.89 1.05 17.85
C ALA A 192 11.51 1.18 19.26
N ALA A 193 11.83 0.06 19.91
CA ALA A 193 12.51 0.05 21.20
C ALA A 193 13.92 0.64 21.12
N ALA A 194 14.70 0.25 20.13
CA ALA A 194 16.03 0.80 19.89
C ALA A 194 15.96 2.31 19.61
N LEU A 195 15.00 2.76 18.79
CA LEU A 195 14.80 4.16 18.44
C LEU A 195 14.39 5.01 19.66
N LEU A 196 13.40 4.57 20.44
CA LEU A 196 12.96 5.30 21.64
C LEU A 196 14.07 5.36 22.68
N TRP A 197 14.78 4.25 22.92
CA TRP A 197 15.94 4.21 23.80
C TRP A 197 17.02 5.20 23.36
N LEU A 198 17.27 5.31 22.04
CA LEU A 198 18.25 6.21 21.47
C LEU A 198 17.82 7.68 21.61
N ILE A 199 16.54 8.00 21.38
CA ILE A 199 16.03 9.36 21.54
C ILE A 199 16.13 9.80 23.02
N GLU A 200 15.86 8.91 23.97
CA GLU A 200 15.98 9.21 25.40
C GLU A 200 17.43 9.48 25.84
N ARG A 201 18.41 8.80 25.23
CA ARG A 201 19.82 8.82 25.67
C ARG A 201 20.79 9.54 24.75
N GLY A 202 20.36 9.91 23.54
CA GLY A 202 21.21 10.40 22.45
C GLY A 202 21.72 11.83 22.60
N GLY A 203 21.37 12.53 23.69
CA GLY A 203 21.84 13.90 23.95
C GLY A 203 21.28 14.93 22.96
N PRO A 204 21.93 16.10 22.78
CA PRO A 204 21.41 17.19 21.94
C PRO A 204 21.39 16.86 20.44
N TYR A 205 22.20 15.89 20.00
CA TYR A 205 22.30 15.45 18.60
C TYR A 205 21.59 14.10 18.37
N PHE A 206 20.66 13.71 19.24
CA PHE A 206 19.97 12.42 19.16
C PHE A 206 19.34 12.16 17.77
N TYR A 207 18.88 13.21 17.09
CA TYR A 207 18.25 13.13 15.78
C TYR A 207 19.21 12.63 14.68
N VAL A 208 20.52 12.92 14.78
CA VAL A 208 21.53 12.40 13.85
C VAL A 208 21.72 10.90 14.05
N TYR A 209 21.80 10.46 15.31
CA TYR A 209 21.92 9.04 15.63
C TYR A 209 20.63 8.28 15.26
N ALA A 210 19.46 8.88 15.49
CA ALA A 210 18.16 8.32 15.13
C ALA A 210 18.00 8.16 13.62
N TRP A 211 18.40 9.18 12.85
CA TRP A 211 18.50 9.09 11.41
C TRP A 211 19.43 7.96 10.99
N LEU A 212 20.68 7.92 11.49
CA LEU A 212 21.63 6.87 11.13
C LEU A 212 21.12 5.45 11.46
N LEU A 213 20.51 5.26 12.63
CA LEU A 213 19.88 3.99 13.01
C LEU A 213 18.77 3.61 12.03
N ALA A 214 17.87 4.54 11.73
CA ALA A 214 16.76 4.31 10.81
C ALA A 214 17.26 4.02 9.38
N SER A 215 18.24 4.76 8.88
CA SER A 215 18.89 4.51 7.58
C SER A 215 19.49 3.10 7.54
N VAL A 216 20.30 2.71 8.52
CA VAL A 216 20.89 1.36 8.59
C VAL A 216 19.80 0.30 8.58
N VAL A 217 18.74 0.47 9.37
CA VAL A 217 17.61 -0.46 9.42
C VAL A 217 16.91 -0.54 8.05
N ILE A 218 16.64 0.58 7.39
CA ILE A 218 16.02 0.63 6.05
C ILE A 218 16.89 -0.08 5.03
N PHE A 219 18.19 0.21 4.98
CA PHE A 219 19.12 -0.46 4.07
C PHE A 219 19.20 -1.96 4.34
N VAL A 220 19.28 -2.38 5.60
CA VAL A 220 19.25 -3.82 5.96
C VAL A 220 17.95 -4.47 5.52
N LEU A 221 16.80 -3.86 5.80
CA LEU A 221 15.51 -4.39 5.38
C LEU A 221 15.37 -4.43 3.86
N MET A 222 15.88 -3.43 3.13
CA MET A 222 15.90 -3.44 1.66
C MET A 222 16.69 -4.63 1.09
N LEU A 223 17.75 -5.08 1.77
CA LEU A 223 18.53 -6.25 1.37
C LEU A 223 17.89 -7.57 1.81
N VAL A 224 17.33 -7.61 3.02
CA VAL A 224 16.73 -8.81 3.61
C VAL A 224 15.36 -9.12 3.00
N TYR A 225 14.59 -8.09 2.65
CA TYR A 225 13.19 -8.24 2.25
C TYR A 225 13.00 -9.19 1.06
N PRO A 226 13.65 -8.99 -0.10
CA PRO A 226 13.40 -9.85 -1.27
C PRO A 226 13.89 -11.30 -1.08
N SER A 227 14.90 -11.51 -0.24
CA SER A 227 15.55 -12.82 -0.08
C SER A 227 14.97 -13.66 1.06
N PHE A 228 14.44 -13.02 2.11
CA PHE A 228 14.00 -13.71 3.33
C PHE A 228 12.56 -13.41 3.72
N ILE A 229 12.06 -12.20 3.45
CA ILE A 229 10.70 -11.81 3.86
C ILE A 229 9.69 -12.18 2.77
N ALA A 230 9.90 -11.71 1.54
CA ALA A 230 8.98 -11.95 0.43
C ALA A 230 8.74 -13.46 0.16
N PRO A 231 9.74 -14.36 0.22
CA PRO A 231 9.53 -15.80 0.06
C PRO A 231 8.71 -16.47 1.17
N LEU A 232 8.46 -15.81 2.31
CA LEU A 232 7.53 -16.31 3.33
C LEU A 232 6.07 -16.16 2.92
N PHE A 233 5.79 -15.25 1.99
CA PHE A 233 4.44 -14.90 1.54
C PHE A 233 4.13 -15.48 0.16
N ASP A 234 5.12 -15.58 -0.72
CA ASP A 234 4.94 -15.95 -2.12
C ASP A 234 5.94 -17.01 -2.57
N THR A 235 5.49 -17.87 -3.50
CA THR A 235 6.35 -18.86 -4.14
C THR A 235 7.10 -18.21 -5.30
N TYR A 236 8.41 -18.47 -5.37
CA TYR A 236 9.27 -18.05 -6.48
C TYR A 236 9.86 -19.30 -7.14
N GLU A 237 9.91 -19.31 -8.47
CA GLU A 237 10.63 -20.32 -9.24
C GLU A 237 11.48 -19.66 -10.34
N PRO A 238 12.60 -20.25 -10.78
CA PRO A 238 13.33 -19.76 -11.94
C PRO A 238 12.45 -19.78 -13.20
N LEU A 239 12.58 -18.77 -14.06
CA LEU A 239 11.91 -18.78 -15.36
C LEU A 239 12.36 -20.00 -16.17
N ARG A 240 11.40 -20.70 -16.79
CA ARG A 240 11.65 -21.87 -17.64
C ARG A 240 12.62 -21.55 -18.77
N GLU A 241 13.42 -22.54 -19.14
CA GLU A 241 14.24 -22.47 -20.35
C GLU A 241 13.35 -22.34 -21.58
N GLY A 242 13.69 -21.40 -22.46
CA GLY A 242 12.90 -21.09 -23.65
C GLY A 242 13.35 -19.80 -24.33
N GLN A 243 12.65 -19.42 -25.41
CA GLN A 243 12.98 -18.23 -26.21
C GLN A 243 12.87 -16.94 -25.38
N LEU A 244 11.81 -16.78 -24.57
CA LEU A 244 11.62 -15.63 -23.70
C LEU A 244 12.82 -15.40 -22.77
N LYS A 245 13.27 -16.45 -22.06
CA LYS A 245 14.42 -16.37 -21.14
C LYS A 245 15.69 -15.92 -21.87
N GLN A 246 16.01 -16.53 -23.00
CA GLN A 246 17.19 -16.18 -23.80
C GLN A 246 17.15 -14.72 -24.24
N ARG A 247 16.01 -14.25 -24.75
CA ARG A 247 15.85 -12.86 -25.20
C ARG A 247 15.98 -11.85 -24.06
N ILE A 248 15.48 -12.19 -22.86
CA ILE A 248 15.65 -11.35 -21.66
C ILE A 248 17.12 -11.30 -21.25
N GLU A 249 17.82 -12.43 -21.24
CA GLU A 249 19.24 -12.49 -20.91
C GLU A 249 20.09 -11.71 -21.92
N ASP A 250 19.76 -11.77 -23.20
CA ASP A 250 20.46 -11.02 -24.25
C ASP A 250 20.19 -9.52 -24.15
N LEU A 251 18.96 -9.11 -23.83
CA LEU A 251 18.64 -7.72 -23.54
C LEU A 251 19.41 -7.20 -22.32
N ALA A 252 19.47 -7.99 -21.24
CA ALA A 252 20.23 -7.65 -20.05
C ALA A 252 21.73 -7.51 -20.35
N LYS A 253 22.31 -8.43 -21.12
CA LYS A 253 23.71 -8.37 -21.56
C LYS A 253 23.99 -7.13 -22.41
N ARG A 254 23.11 -6.82 -23.37
CA ARG A 254 23.23 -5.63 -24.24
C ARG A 254 23.26 -4.33 -23.44
N LEU A 255 22.55 -4.28 -22.32
CA LEU A 255 22.48 -3.11 -21.44
C LEU A 255 23.48 -3.17 -20.27
N GLU A 256 24.40 -4.14 -20.27
CA GLU A 256 25.35 -4.37 -19.18
C GLU A 256 24.67 -4.51 -17.81
N PHE A 257 23.42 -4.96 -17.79
CA PHE A 257 22.68 -5.20 -16.56
C PHE A 257 23.20 -6.47 -15.90
N PRO A 258 23.70 -6.41 -14.64
CA PRO A 258 24.29 -7.56 -13.95
C PRO A 258 23.20 -8.53 -13.45
N LEU A 259 22.52 -9.19 -14.39
CA LEU A 259 21.48 -10.18 -14.15
C LEU A 259 22.10 -11.43 -13.53
N THR A 260 21.63 -11.77 -12.32
CA THR A 260 22.04 -12.98 -11.61
C THR A 260 20.96 -14.05 -11.59
N GLN A 261 19.70 -13.65 -11.50
CA GLN A 261 18.56 -14.57 -11.48
C GLN A 261 17.34 -13.94 -12.16
N LEU A 262 16.61 -14.76 -12.91
CA LEU A 262 15.34 -14.43 -13.52
C LEU A 262 14.28 -15.36 -12.93
N LEU A 263 13.34 -14.80 -12.17
CA LEU A 263 12.36 -15.55 -11.39
C LEU A 263 10.93 -15.21 -11.83
N VAL A 264 10.03 -16.15 -11.61
CA VAL A 264 8.58 -15.97 -11.71
C VAL A 264 7.97 -16.10 -10.32
N ILE A 265 7.09 -15.18 -9.97
CA ILE A 265 6.31 -15.19 -8.72
C ILE A 265 4.88 -15.68 -8.98
N GLU A 266 4.35 -16.50 -8.07
CA GLU A 266 2.97 -17.00 -8.07
C GLU A 266 1.96 -15.91 -7.66
N GLY A 267 1.81 -14.88 -8.50
CA GLY A 267 0.87 -13.77 -8.28
C GLY A 267 -0.60 -14.19 -8.40
N SER A 268 -0.87 -15.17 -9.27
CA SER A 268 -2.21 -15.71 -9.54
C SER A 268 -2.91 -16.27 -8.30
N ARG A 269 -2.16 -16.72 -7.28
CA ARG A 269 -2.71 -17.19 -6.01
C ARG A 269 -3.41 -16.07 -5.23
N ARG A 270 -2.99 -14.81 -5.44
CA ARG A 270 -3.54 -13.64 -4.77
C ARG A 270 -4.57 -12.93 -5.63
N SER A 271 -4.21 -12.62 -6.87
CA SER A 271 -5.08 -11.85 -7.76
C SER A 271 -4.76 -12.10 -9.22
N ALA A 272 -5.67 -11.69 -10.11
CA ALA A 272 -5.41 -11.70 -11.55
C ALA A 272 -4.62 -10.47 -12.06
N HIS A 273 -4.06 -9.64 -11.18
CA HIS A 273 -3.23 -8.49 -11.57
C HIS A 273 -1.83 -8.93 -12.00
N SER A 274 -1.28 -8.21 -12.97
CA SER A 274 0.03 -8.50 -13.58
C SER A 274 1.03 -7.40 -13.30
N ASN A 275 2.29 -7.77 -13.05
CA ASN A 275 3.38 -6.84 -12.82
C ASN A 275 4.75 -7.48 -13.12
N ALA A 276 5.78 -6.65 -13.23
CA ALA A 276 7.18 -7.04 -13.24
C ALA A 276 7.97 -6.06 -12.39
N TYR A 277 9.07 -6.50 -11.79
CA TYR A 277 9.94 -5.59 -11.06
C TYR A 277 11.39 -6.07 -11.03
N LEU A 278 12.29 -5.11 -10.85
CA LEU A 278 13.72 -5.32 -10.68
C LEU A 278 14.10 -5.11 -9.23
N PHE A 279 14.96 -5.97 -8.69
CA PHE A 279 15.56 -5.74 -7.39
C PHE A 279 16.99 -6.26 -7.30
N GLY A 280 17.67 -5.89 -6.21
CA GLY A 280 19.02 -6.36 -5.91
C GLY A 280 20.05 -5.23 -5.90
N LEU A 281 21.10 -5.45 -5.12
CA LEU A 281 22.14 -4.47 -4.85
C LEU A 281 23.32 -4.66 -5.80
N TRP A 282 23.85 -3.55 -6.29
CA TRP A 282 25.07 -3.48 -7.08
C TRP A 282 25.18 -4.53 -8.19
N ARG A 283 26.02 -5.55 -7.99
CA ARG A 283 26.40 -6.56 -8.99
C ARG A 283 25.52 -7.81 -8.95
N SER A 284 24.55 -7.87 -8.04
CA SER A 284 23.56 -8.94 -8.01
C SER A 284 22.17 -8.34 -8.17
N LYS A 285 21.69 -8.35 -9.41
CA LYS A 285 20.32 -7.93 -9.73
C LYS A 285 19.50 -9.10 -10.20
N ARG A 286 18.20 -9.03 -9.91
CA ARG A 286 17.22 -10.04 -10.24
C ARG A 286 16.04 -9.37 -10.92
N ILE A 287 15.48 -10.07 -11.90
CA ILE A 287 14.24 -9.70 -12.56
C ILE A 287 13.17 -10.66 -12.05
N VAL A 288 12.02 -10.13 -11.64
CA VAL A 288 10.87 -10.94 -11.25
C VAL A 288 9.65 -10.58 -12.08
N LEU A 289 9.08 -11.61 -12.69
CA LEU A 289 7.86 -11.52 -13.49
C LEU A 289 6.71 -12.18 -12.73
N PHE A 290 5.52 -11.59 -12.76
CA PHE A 290 4.33 -12.28 -12.28
C PHE A 290 3.93 -13.36 -13.29
N ASP A 291 3.47 -14.50 -12.81
CA ASP A 291 2.91 -15.55 -13.67
C ASP A 291 1.72 -15.05 -14.51
N THR A 292 0.90 -14.17 -13.94
CA THR A 292 -0.21 -13.47 -14.62
C THR A 292 0.24 -12.49 -15.71
N LEU A 293 1.52 -12.10 -15.73
CA LEU A 293 2.07 -11.25 -16.79
C LEU A 293 2.42 -12.05 -18.05
N ILE A 294 2.71 -13.34 -17.93
CA ILE A 294 3.18 -14.16 -19.06
C ILE A 294 1.99 -14.95 -19.62
N GLU A 295 1.64 -14.70 -20.88
CA GLU A 295 0.48 -15.32 -21.52
C GLU A 295 0.55 -16.86 -21.47
N GLY A 296 -0.44 -17.47 -20.82
CA GLY A 296 -0.55 -18.94 -20.72
C GLY A 296 0.53 -19.62 -19.87
N TYR A 297 1.31 -18.88 -19.10
CA TYR A 297 2.32 -19.46 -18.23
C TYR A 297 1.69 -20.19 -17.04
N GLN A 298 2.22 -21.37 -16.73
CA GLN A 298 1.81 -22.17 -15.58
C GLN A 298 3.06 -22.58 -14.83
N MET A 299 3.15 -22.30 -13.52
CA MET A 299 4.33 -22.62 -12.73
C MET A 299 4.52 -24.13 -12.53
N GLN A 300 5.76 -24.64 -12.58
CA GLN A 300 6.04 -26.07 -12.35
C GLN A 300 5.72 -26.46 -10.92
N SER A 301 6.17 -25.63 -9.98
CA SER A 301 5.95 -25.85 -8.56
C SER A 301 4.46 -25.92 -8.18
N VAL A 302 3.58 -25.24 -8.93
CA VAL A 302 2.13 -25.29 -8.73
C VAL A 302 1.55 -26.58 -9.28
N LYS A 303 1.90 -26.97 -10.52
CA LYS A 303 1.48 -28.25 -11.12
C LYS A 303 1.82 -29.44 -10.24
N GLU A 304 3.05 -29.50 -9.74
CA GLU A 304 3.48 -30.60 -8.86
C GLU A 304 2.71 -30.63 -7.53
N LYS A 305 2.34 -29.47 -6.98
CA LYS A 305 1.51 -29.40 -5.76
C LYS A 305 0.10 -29.90 -6.03
N GLU A 306 -0.50 -29.47 -7.14
CA GLU A 306 -1.84 -29.91 -7.55
C GLU A 306 -1.89 -31.42 -7.82
N GLU A 307 -0.87 -31.97 -8.49
CA GLU A 307 -0.73 -33.41 -8.70
C GLU A 307 -0.60 -34.18 -7.39
N LYS A 308 0.26 -33.71 -6.47
CA LYS A 308 0.43 -34.32 -5.13
C LYS A 308 -0.85 -34.25 -4.29
N GLU A 309 -1.57 -33.14 -4.34
CA GLU A 309 -2.86 -33.01 -3.64
C GLU A 309 -3.92 -33.92 -4.25
N ARG A 310 -3.94 -34.06 -5.58
CA ARG A 310 -4.85 -34.99 -6.27
C ARG A 310 -4.55 -36.43 -5.88
N GLU A 311 -3.29 -36.85 -5.94
CA GLU A 311 -2.89 -38.19 -5.49
C GLU A 311 -3.25 -38.46 -4.03
N LYS A 312 -3.09 -37.46 -3.16
CA LYS A 312 -3.46 -37.57 -1.74
C LYS A 312 -4.96 -37.75 -1.57
N ARG A 313 -5.79 -36.97 -2.27
CA ARG A 313 -7.26 -37.10 -2.25
C ARG A 313 -7.72 -38.44 -2.81
N GLU A 314 -7.08 -38.93 -3.86
CA GLU A 314 -7.36 -40.26 -4.43
C GLU A 314 -7.00 -41.37 -3.44
N LYS A 315 -5.88 -41.26 -2.72
CA LYS A 315 -5.49 -42.20 -1.64
C LYS A 315 -6.42 -42.14 -0.43
N GLU A 316 -6.86 -40.94 -0.02
CA GLU A 316 -7.84 -40.77 1.07
C GLU A 316 -9.19 -41.39 0.70
N LYS A 317 -9.69 -41.14 -0.53
CA LYS A 317 -10.91 -41.78 -1.04
C LYS A 317 -10.79 -43.31 -1.15
N ALA A 318 -9.62 -43.82 -1.53
CA ALA A 318 -9.35 -45.26 -1.57
C ALA A 318 -9.26 -45.88 -0.16
N ALA A 319 -8.83 -45.11 0.85
CA ALA A 319 -8.77 -45.55 2.25
C ALA A 319 -10.14 -45.47 2.96
N GLU A 320 -11.02 -44.56 2.55
CA GLU A 320 -12.39 -44.39 3.08
C GLU A 320 -13.43 -45.33 2.43
N GLY A 321 -13.05 -46.05 1.37
CA GLY A 321 -13.95 -46.96 0.65
C GLY A 321 -13.92 -48.42 1.14
N GLN A 322 -14.68 -48.73 2.20
CA GLN A 322 -15.41 -50.00 2.30
C GLN A 322 -16.91 -49.71 2.18
N GLY A 323 -17.52 -50.18 1.08
CA GLY A 323 -18.95 -50.43 0.99
C GLY A 323 -19.80 -49.31 0.38
N GLU A 324 -19.83 -49.22 -0.94
CA GLU A 324 -21.07 -49.34 -1.71
C GLU A 324 -20.74 -49.45 -3.20
N LYS A 325 -21.15 -50.59 -3.80
CA LYS A 325 -21.38 -50.66 -5.24
C LYS A 325 -22.66 -49.89 -5.52
N SER A 326 -22.55 -48.70 -6.07
CA SER A 326 -23.60 -48.12 -6.88
C SER A 326 -23.06 -47.97 -8.30
N ASP A 327 -23.77 -48.59 -9.23
CA ASP A 327 -23.56 -48.44 -10.66
C ASP A 327 -23.76 -46.96 -11.01
N GLU A 328 -22.67 -46.26 -11.32
CA GLU A 328 -22.73 -45.00 -12.05
C GLU A 328 -21.94 -45.12 -13.35
N ALA A 329 -22.68 -44.82 -14.41
CA ALA A 329 -22.35 -45.02 -15.80
C ALA A 329 -20.97 -44.47 -16.18
N LYS A 330 -20.32 -45.20 -17.09
CA LYS A 330 -19.34 -44.63 -18.03
C LYS A 330 -20.01 -43.46 -18.76
N ALA A 331 -19.85 -42.25 -18.24
CA ALA A 331 -19.94 -41.05 -19.05
C ALA A 331 -18.62 -40.98 -19.84
N GLU A 332 -18.72 -41.18 -21.15
CA GLU A 332 -17.70 -40.74 -22.10
C GLU A 332 -17.39 -39.26 -21.85
N PRO A 333 -16.15 -38.81 -22.13
CA PRO A 333 -15.84 -37.39 -21.99
C PRO A 333 -16.69 -36.63 -23.01
N ASP A 334 -17.62 -35.82 -22.53
CA ASP A 334 -18.37 -34.85 -23.34
C ASP A 334 -17.37 -34.01 -24.14
N SER A 335 -17.22 -34.38 -25.41
CA SER A 335 -16.53 -33.64 -26.46
C SER A 335 -17.34 -32.41 -26.91
N ALA A 336 -18.41 -32.07 -26.21
CA ALA A 336 -19.27 -30.91 -26.45
C ALA A 336 -18.95 -29.68 -25.58
N ALA A 337 -17.88 -29.72 -24.76
CA ALA A 337 -17.30 -28.51 -24.14
C ALA A 337 -16.19 -27.85 -25.00
N GLY A 338 -16.03 -28.33 -26.23
CA GLY A 338 -14.97 -27.92 -27.16
C GLY A 338 -15.25 -26.66 -27.98
N GLU A 339 -16.50 -26.17 -28.03
CA GLU A 339 -16.90 -25.11 -28.98
C GLU A 339 -17.38 -23.79 -28.34
N GLU A 340 -17.42 -23.66 -27.01
CA GLU A 340 -17.67 -22.36 -26.33
C GLU A 340 -16.41 -21.71 -25.74
N LYS A 341 -15.21 -22.24 -26.05
CA LYS A 341 -13.91 -21.63 -25.69
C LYS A 341 -13.34 -20.71 -26.78
N GLU A 342 -14.18 -20.16 -27.63
CA GLU A 342 -13.77 -19.11 -28.57
C GLU A 342 -14.12 -17.72 -28.00
N LYS A 343 -13.08 -16.99 -27.60
CA LYS A 343 -13.01 -15.55 -27.21
C LYS A 343 -13.01 -15.18 -25.72
N GLU A 344 -12.43 -15.99 -24.83
CA GLU A 344 -11.74 -15.34 -23.70
C GLU A 344 -10.40 -14.82 -24.25
N ALA A 345 -10.26 -13.49 -24.35
CA ALA A 345 -8.97 -12.88 -24.67
C ALA A 345 -7.93 -13.39 -23.67
N LYS A 346 -6.87 -14.02 -24.17
CA LYS A 346 -5.81 -14.56 -23.33
C LYS A 346 -5.18 -13.41 -22.54
N LYS A 347 -5.32 -13.46 -21.21
CA LYS A 347 -4.71 -12.49 -20.29
C LYS A 347 -3.19 -12.64 -20.25
N GLY A 348 -2.50 -11.55 -19.92
CA GLY A 348 -1.04 -11.50 -19.87
C GLY A 348 -0.43 -11.10 -21.22
N CYS A 349 0.83 -10.72 -21.22
CA CYS A 349 1.59 -10.23 -22.38
C CYS A 349 2.28 -11.38 -23.13
N ASN A 350 2.47 -11.20 -24.44
CA ASN A 350 3.33 -12.07 -25.24
C ASN A 350 4.82 -11.73 -25.03
N ASP A 351 5.73 -12.54 -25.58
CA ASP A 351 7.17 -12.39 -25.37
C ASP A 351 7.71 -11.00 -25.79
N ASP A 352 7.20 -10.43 -26.88
CA ASP A 352 7.62 -9.11 -27.39
C ASP A 352 7.14 -7.97 -26.47
N GLU A 353 5.91 -8.07 -26.00
CA GLU A 353 5.31 -7.16 -25.02
C GLU A 353 6.04 -7.22 -23.67
N ILE A 354 6.42 -8.42 -23.21
CA ILE A 354 7.21 -8.60 -21.98
C ILE A 354 8.58 -7.94 -22.11
N LEU A 355 9.26 -8.08 -23.26
CA LEU A 355 10.55 -7.42 -23.49
C LEU A 355 10.42 -5.90 -23.50
N ALA A 356 9.32 -5.37 -24.02
CA ALA A 356 9.04 -3.93 -24.00
C ALA A 356 8.82 -3.40 -22.58
N VAL A 357 8.05 -4.14 -21.76
CA VAL A 357 7.86 -3.85 -20.33
C VAL A 357 9.20 -3.92 -19.60
N LEU A 358 10.01 -4.95 -19.85
CA LEU A 358 11.35 -5.05 -19.26
C LEU A 358 12.30 -3.94 -19.76
N GLY A 359 12.18 -3.50 -21.00
CA GLY A 359 12.90 -2.33 -21.51
C GLY A 359 12.58 -1.06 -20.73
N HIS A 360 11.31 -0.86 -20.37
CA HIS A 360 10.86 0.22 -19.49
C HIS A 360 11.45 0.07 -18.07
N GLU A 361 11.32 -1.10 -17.46
CA GLU A 361 11.89 -1.38 -16.12
C GLU A 361 13.42 -1.18 -16.07
N LEU A 362 14.14 -1.63 -17.10
CA LEU A 362 15.58 -1.44 -17.23
C LEU A 362 15.93 0.03 -17.48
N GLY A 363 15.02 0.81 -18.05
CA GLY A 363 15.12 2.27 -18.13
C GLY A 363 15.18 2.93 -16.75
N HIS A 364 14.36 2.50 -15.79
CA HIS A 364 14.44 3.00 -14.41
C HIS A 364 15.78 2.72 -13.75
N TRP A 365 16.36 1.55 -14.04
CA TRP A 365 17.69 1.22 -13.56
C TRP A 365 18.78 2.05 -14.26
N SER A 366 18.77 2.10 -15.59
CA SER A 366 19.80 2.75 -16.40
C SER A 366 19.87 4.26 -16.13
N LEU A 367 18.72 4.91 -15.93
CA LEU A 367 18.62 6.34 -15.62
C LEU A 367 18.82 6.66 -14.13
N GLY A 368 19.04 5.65 -13.28
CA GLY A 368 19.32 5.86 -11.86
C GLY A 368 18.11 6.36 -11.06
N HIS A 369 16.87 6.11 -11.51
CA HIS A 369 15.65 6.53 -10.81
C HIS A 369 15.59 5.96 -9.39
N ASN A 370 15.94 4.68 -9.22
CA ASN A 370 15.97 4.03 -7.89
C ASN A 370 17.01 4.65 -6.96
N VAL A 371 18.19 5.00 -7.48
CA VAL A 371 19.25 5.67 -6.70
C VAL A 371 18.80 7.07 -6.29
N SER A 372 18.15 7.80 -7.20
CA SER A 372 17.58 9.12 -6.95
C SER A 372 16.51 9.05 -5.86
N ASN A 373 15.59 8.09 -5.92
CA ASN A 373 14.58 7.87 -4.89
C ASN A 373 15.21 7.56 -3.52
N ILE A 374 16.21 6.66 -3.46
CA ILE A 374 16.91 6.36 -2.20
C ILE A 374 17.57 7.61 -1.63
N PHE A 375 18.25 8.41 -2.46
CA PHE A 375 18.89 9.64 -2.01
C PHE A 375 17.87 10.66 -1.47
N ILE A 376 16.77 10.89 -2.19
CA ILE A 376 15.70 11.80 -1.76
C ILE A 376 15.06 11.31 -0.46
N SER A 377 14.81 9.99 -0.33
CA SER A 377 14.26 9.39 0.88
C SER A 377 15.19 9.57 2.08
N GLU A 378 16.50 9.43 1.93
CA GLU A 378 17.48 9.64 3.00
C GLU A 378 17.58 11.10 3.43
N VAL A 379 17.59 12.04 2.48
CA VAL A 379 17.56 13.48 2.79
C VAL A 379 16.26 13.83 3.52
N ASN A 380 15.12 13.35 3.03
CA ASN A 380 13.83 13.56 3.70
C ASN A 380 13.84 12.97 5.12
N LEU A 381 14.33 11.75 5.30
CA LEU A 381 14.40 11.09 6.60
C LEU A 381 15.23 11.91 7.60
N PHE A 382 16.37 12.44 7.15
CA PHE A 382 17.19 13.34 7.96
C PHE A 382 16.43 14.61 8.33
N LEU A 383 15.78 15.27 7.37
CA LEU A 383 15.00 16.49 7.60
C LEU A 383 13.86 16.24 8.60
N MET A 384 13.18 15.09 8.52
CA MET A 384 12.13 14.70 9.45
C MET A 384 12.66 14.53 10.88
N PHE A 385 13.77 13.81 11.06
CA PHE A 385 14.38 13.67 12.39
C PHE A 385 14.94 14.98 12.93
N PHE A 386 15.53 15.81 12.06
CA PHE A 386 15.99 17.14 12.43
C PHE A 386 14.82 18.01 12.91
N ALA A 387 13.73 18.10 12.12
CA ALA A 387 12.53 18.83 12.50
C ALA A 387 11.94 18.30 13.81
N PHE A 388 11.92 16.98 13.99
CA PHE A 388 11.54 16.36 15.26
C PHE A 388 12.42 16.81 16.43
N GLY A 389 13.74 16.82 16.26
CA GLY A 389 14.70 17.33 17.25
C GLY A 389 14.40 18.76 17.69
N GLN A 390 14.04 19.62 16.74
CA GLN A 390 13.71 21.03 17.02
C GLN A 390 12.34 21.21 17.68
N LEU A 391 11.36 20.37 17.34
CA LEU A 391 9.97 20.53 17.78
C LEU A 391 9.61 19.72 19.04
N LEU A 392 10.39 18.69 19.40
CA LEU A 392 10.11 17.78 20.52
C LEU A 392 9.97 18.51 21.87
N ASN A 393 10.65 19.64 22.05
CA ASN A 393 10.64 20.43 23.28
C ASN A 393 9.74 21.68 23.18
N CYS A 394 8.96 21.83 22.11
CA CYS A 394 8.03 22.94 21.91
C CYS A 394 6.75 22.72 22.73
N HIS A 395 6.80 23.01 24.03
CA HIS A 395 5.68 22.80 24.96
C HIS A 395 4.39 23.52 24.54
N SER A 396 4.48 24.68 23.91
CA SER A 396 3.31 25.42 23.42
C SER A 396 2.56 24.67 22.33
N ALA A 397 3.27 23.95 21.45
CA ALA A 397 2.66 23.13 20.41
C ALA A 397 1.87 21.98 21.04
N PHE A 398 2.41 21.29 22.04
CA PHE A 398 1.69 20.22 22.73
C PHE A 398 0.52 20.74 23.60
N ALA A 399 0.72 21.86 24.28
CA ALA A 399 -0.32 22.47 25.11
C ALA A 399 -1.54 22.91 24.28
N ALA A 400 -1.34 23.40 23.05
CA ALA A 400 -2.42 23.77 22.14
C ALA A 400 -3.36 22.60 21.79
N PHE A 401 -2.86 21.36 21.88
CA PHE A 401 -3.62 20.13 21.63
C PHE A 401 -4.11 19.44 22.92
N GLY A 402 -3.97 20.12 24.06
CA GLY A 402 -4.50 19.67 25.35
C GLY A 402 -3.61 18.67 26.09
N PHE A 403 -2.35 18.46 25.66
CA PHE A 403 -1.41 17.63 26.41
C PHE A 403 -0.99 18.34 27.70
N GLN A 404 -1.40 17.80 28.85
CA GLN A 404 -0.91 18.22 30.16
C GLN A 404 0.47 17.56 30.41
N GLN A 405 1.43 18.38 30.84
CA GLN A 405 2.88 18.13 30.92
C GLN A 405 3.35 16.78 31.52
N PRO A 406 4.52 16.25 31.09
CA PRO A 406 4.94 16.07 29.69
C PRO A 406 4.33 14.79 29.11
N ALA A 407 3.89 14.86 27.85
CA ALA A 407 3.36 13.69 27.14
C ALA A 407 4.44 12.60 26.96
N PRO A 408 4.07 11.30 26.97
CA PRO A 408 5.00 10.21 26.69
C PRO A 408 5.77 10.43 25.39
N LEU A 409 7.05 10.04 25.35
CA LEU A 409 7.92 10.29 24.20
C LEU A 409 7.33 9.79 22.88
N LEU A 410 6.76 8.58 22.87
CA LEU A 410 6.12 8.00 21.70
C LEU A 410 4.96 8.85 21.17
N LEU A 411 4.15 9.42 22.07
CA LEU A 411 3.04 10.29 21.70
C LEU A 411 3.53 11.62 21.13
N ARG A 412 4.63 12.15 21.69
CA ARG A 412 5.27 13.35 21.15
C ARG A 412 5.86 13.12 19.76
N LEU A 413 6.50 11.97 19.56
CA LEU A 413 7.04 11.54 18.27
C LEU A 413 5.93 11.44 17.21
N ALA A 414 4.88 10.67 17.49
CA ALA A 414 3.73 10.53 16.59
C ALA A 414 3.09 11.89 16.29
N PHE A 415 2.87 12.71 17.32
CA PHE A 415 2.26 14.02 17.16
C PHE A 415 3.05 14.96 16.24
N VAL A 416 4.37 15.03 16.41
CA VAL A 416 5.21 15.90 15.57
C VAL A 416 5.25 15.38 14.14
N LEU A 417 5.49 14.09 13.92
CA LEU A 417 5.67 13.52 12.59
C LEU A 417 4.37 13.49 11.78
N GLU A 418 3.22 13.24 12.43
CA GLU A 418 1.93 13.07 11.74
C GLU A 418 1.14 14.38 11.66
N PHE A 419 1.12 15.21 12.72
CA PHE A 419 0.27 16.40 12.76
C PHE A 419 1.03 17.67 12.42
N LEU A 420 2.13 17.96 13.12
CA LEU A 420 2.87 19.21 12.89
C LEU A 420 3.53 19.24 11.51
N LEU A 421 4.06 18.11 11.06
CA LEU A 421 4.68 17.98 9.74
C LEU A 421 3.68 17.63 8.63
N SER A 422 2.38 17.56 8.90
CA SER A 422 1.37 17.26 7.86
C SER A 422 1.45 18.16 6.62
N PRO A 423 1.63 19.50 6.70
CA PRO A 423 1.69 20.33 5.50
C PRO A 423 2.96 20.06 4.67
N TYR A 424 4.06 19.72 5.36
CA TYR A 424 5.31 19.30 4.72
C TYR A 424 5.14 17.96 4.01
N ASN A 425 4.52 16.97 4.67
CA ASN A 425 4.28 15.64 4.12
C ASN A 425 3.41 15.71 2.86
N GLU A 426 2.35 16.52 2.85
CA GLU A 426 1.48 16.71 1.67
C GLU A 426 2.22 17.35 0.50
N LEU A 427 2.98 18.43 0.75
CA LEU A 427 3.75 19.12 -0.29
C LEU A 427 4.82 18.20 -0.89
N LEU A 428 5.54 17.49 -0.03
CA LEU A 428 6.55 16.53 -0.47
C LEU A 428 5.90 15.37 -1.23
N GLY A 429 4.76 14.86 -0.76
CA GLY A 429 3.99 13.80 -1.43
C GLY A 429 3.60 14.20 -2.85
N PHE A 430 3.06 15.41 -3.03
CA PHE A 430 2.75 15.94 -4.35
C PHE A 430 4.00 16.09 -5.24
N ALA A 431 5.09 16.65 -4.69
CA ALA A 431 6.35 16.79 -5.42
C ALA A 431 6.91 15.42 -5.86
N MET A 432 6.82 14.40 -5.00
CA MET A 432 7.23 13.04 -5.32
C MET A 432 6.36 12.43 -6.42
N ILE A 433 5.04 12.65 -6.42
CA ILE A 433 4.16 12.18 -7.50
C ILE A 433 4.53 12.84 -8.83
N CYS A 434 4.82 14.15 -8.84
CA CYS A 434 5.30 14.80 -10.06
C CYS A 434 6.62 14.20 -10.56
N LEU A 435 7.56 13.94 -9.65
CA LEU A 435 8.86 13.36 -9.99
C LEU A 435 8.73 11.93 -10.53
N THR A 436 7.95 11.06 -9.89
CA THR A 436 7.77 9.68 -10.36
C THR A 436 7.11 9.66 -11.74
N ARG A 437 6.16 10.56 -12.01
CA ARG A 437 5.55 10.68 -13.34
C ARG A 437 6.56 11.09 -14.41
N LEU A 438 7.53 11.93 -14.08
CA LEU A 438 8.63 12.27 -15.00
C LEU A 438 9.52 11.06 -15.27
N PHE A 439 9.83 10.26 -14.24
CA PHE A 439 10.61 9.02 -14.38
C PHE A 439 9.92 8.02 -15.31
N GLU A 440 8.60 7.88 -15.23
CA GLU A 440 7.82 7.03 -16.15
C GLU A 440 7.99 7.43 -17.62
N PHE A 441 7.87 8.73 -17.93
CA PHE A 441 8.07 9.20 -19.31
C PHE A 441 9.51 8.99 -19.80
N GLN A 442 10.50 9.13 -18.91
CA GLN A 442 11.89 8.87 -19.26
C GLN A 442 12.16 7.39 -19.50
N ALA A 443 11.55 6.50 -18.71
CA ALA A 443 11.62 5.05 -18.88
C ALA A 443 10.90 4.59 -20.17
N ASP A 444 9.75 5.17 -20.49
CA ASP A 444 9.05 4.92 -21.76
C ASP A 444 9.93 5.31 -22.96
N ARG A 445 10.53 6.50 -22.94
CA ARG A 445 11.49 6.95 -23.96
C ARG A 445 12.73 6.07 -24.04
N PHE A 446 13.19 5.52 -22.92
CA PHE A 446 14.29 4.56 -22.91
C PHE A 446 13.90 3.28 -23.66
N SER A 447 12.71 2.73 -23.41
CA SER A 447 12.21 1.55 -24.11
C SER A 447 12.01 1.79 -25.63
N VAL A 448 11.53 2.99 -26.01
CA VAL A 448 11.42 3.41 -27.42
C VAL A 448 12.78 3.38 -28.12
N ARG A 449 13.83 3.93 -27.48
CA ARG A 449 15.20 3.91 -28.01
C ARG A 449 15.78 2.51 -28.21
N LEU A 450 15.24 1.51 -27.51
CA LEU A 450 15.62 0.10 -27.70
C LEU A 450 14.91 -0.56 -28.88
N GLY A 451 13.94 0.13 -29.50
CA GLY A 451 13.12 -0.37 -30.59
C GLY A 451 11.82 -1.03 -30.16
N PHE A 452 11.38 -0.83 -28.90
CA PHE A 452 10.18 -1.48 -28.35
C PHE A 452 8.95 -0.58 -28.27
N GLY A 453 8.92 0.56 -28.98
CA GLY A 453 7.84 1.56 -28.85
C GLY A 453 6.44 1.00 -29.11
N GLN A 454 6.24 0.30 -30.23
CA GLN A 454 4.94 -0.31 -30.57
C GLN A 454 4.55 -1.42 -29.59
N GLN A 455 5.48 -2.30 -29.23
CA GLN A 455 5.25 -3.39 -28.28
C GLN A 455 4.91 -2.86 -26.88
N LEU A 456 5.52 -1.74 -26.47
CA LEU A 456 5.20 -1.09 -25.19
C LEU A 456 3.78 -0.54 -25.22
N LYS A 457 3.34 0.07 -26.34
CA LYS A 457 1.96 0.55 -26.48
C LYS A 457 0.95 -0.60 -26.39
N THR A 458 1.17 -1.71 -27.09
CA THR A 458 0.26 -2.87 -27.01
C THR A 458 0.26 -3.48 -25.61
N ALA A 459 1.42 -3.62 -24.97
CA ALA A 459 1.54 -4.10 -23.60
C ALA A 459 0.76 -3.21 -22.61
N LEU A 460 0.90 -1.89 -22.69
CA LEU A 460 0.19 -0.94 -21.82
C LEU A 460 -1.33 -1.03 -22.01
N ILE A 461 -1.81 -1.13 -23.25
CA ILE A 461 -3.24 -1.29 -23.53
C ILE A 461 -3.75 -2.62 -22.97
N LYS A 462 -2.99 -3.71 -23.16
CA LYS A 462 -3.34 -5.05 -22.69
C LYS A 462 -3.39 -5.11 -21.16
N LEU A 463 -2.37 -4.61 -20.47
CA LEU A 463 -2.33 -4.52 -19.01
C LEU A 463 -3.44 -3.64 -18.45
N HIS A 464 -3.73 -2.51 -19.09
CA HIS A 464 -4.82 -1.62 -18.69
C HIS A 464 -6.19 -2.30 -18.82
N THR A 465 -6.37 -3.09 -19.89
CA THR A 465 -7.58 -3.88 -20.15
C THR A 465 -7.70 -5.05 -19.18
N ASP A 466 -6.64 -5.81 -18.97
CA ASP A 466 -6.60 -6.97 -18.06
C ASP A 466 -6.90 -6.56 -16.61
N ASN A 467 -6.47 -5.36 -16.21
CA ASN A 467 -6.72 -4.77 -14.90
C ASN A 467 -8.04 -3.98 -14.80
N LEU A 468 -8.88 -3.97 -15.85
CA LEU A 468 -10.15 -3.21 -15.92
C LEU A 468 -9.99 -1.74 -15.48
N SER A 469 -8.84 -1.14 -15.80
CA SER A 469 -8.54 0.22 -15.37
C SER A 469 -9.36 1.23 -16.17
N TYR A 470 -9.82 2.30 -15.53
CA TYR A 470 -10.53 3.36 -16.24
C TYR A 470 -9.51 4.25 -16.98
N PRO A 471 -9.66 4.54 -18.28
CA PRO A 471 -8.62 5.26 -19.04
C PRO A 471 -8.66 6.79 -18.90
N LEU A 472 -9.76 7.35 -18.39
CA LEU A 472 -10.02 8.79 -18.37
C LEU A 472 -10.08 9.31 -16.94
N PHE A 473 -9.16 10.20 -16.56
CA PHE A 473 -9.15 10.79 -15.23
C PHE A 473 -9.23 12.31 -15.30
N ASP A 474 -9.79 12.89 -14.24
CA ASP A 474 -9.72 14.33 -14.04
C ASP A 474 -8.25 14.76 -13.90
N PRO A 475 -7.80 15.84 -14.56
CA PRO A 475 -6.41 16.27 -14.51
C PRO A 475 -5.91 16.56 -13.09
N LEU A 476 -6.74 17.15 -12.23
CA LEU A 476 -6.37 17.44 -10.85
C LEU A 476 -6.30 16.15 -10.03
N TYR A 477 -7.28 15.26 -10.19
CA TYR A 477 -7.24 13.94 -9.56
C TYR A 477 -5.97 13.17 -9.94
N SER A 478 -5.67 13.08 -11.24
CA SER A 478 -4.48 12.40 -11.71
C SER A 478 -3.18 13.08 -11.25
N ALA A 479 -3.18 14.39 -11.03
CA ALA A 479 -2.01 15.11 -10.52
C ALA A 479 -1.68 14.78 -9.07
N PHE A 480 -2.70 14.54 -8.23
CA PHE A 480 -2.53 14.30 -6.79
C PHE A 480 -2.48 12.82 -6.40
N ASN A 481 -3.02 11.90 -7.21
CA ASN A 481 -3.24 10.51 -6.76
C ASN A 481 -2.51 9.46 -7.59
N HIS A 482 -2.02 9.79 -8.79
CA HIS A 482 -1.42 8.80 -9.68
C HIS A 482 0.10 9.00 -9.78
N SER A 483 0.85 8.05 -9.22
CA SER A 483 2.31 7.97 -9.39
C SER A 483 2.72 7.71 -10.84
N HIS A 484 1.84 7.09 -11.64
CA HIS A 484 2.00 6.89 -13.08
C HIS A 484 1.13 7.86 -13.87
N PRO A 485 1.61 8.44 -14.99
CA PRO A 485 0.75 9.15 -15.91
C PRO A 485 -0.35 8.24 -16.46
N THR A 486 -1.49 8.82 -16.86
CA THR A 486 -2.58 8.05 -17.48
C THR A 486 -2.10 7.33 -18.73
N VAL A 487 -2.71 6.17 -19.04
CA VAL A 487 -2.35 5.37 -20.22
C VAL A 487 -2.36 6.22 -21.50
N LEU A 488 -3.35 7.10 -21.67
CA LEU A 488 -3.45 7.98 -22.84
C LEU A 488 -2.27 8.96 -22.95
N HIS A 489 -1.81 9.52 -21.83
CA HIS A 489 -0.63 10.40 -21.84
C HIS A 489 0.65 9.63 -22.16
N ARG A 490 0.79 8.39 -21.66
CA ARG A 490 1.94 7.53 -21.98
C ARG A 490 1.97 7.16 -23.46
N LEU A 491 0.84 6.71 -24.02
CA LEU A 491 0.73 6.39 -25.45
C LEU A 491 1.12 7.58 -26.34
N ALA A 492 0.60 8.78 -26.04
CA ALA A 492 0.94 9.99 -26.77
C ALA A 492 2.43 10.38 -26.65
N ALA A 493 3.02 10.20 -25.47
CA ALA A 493 4.45 10.45 -25.25
C ALA A 493 5.34 9.43 -25.99
N ILE A 494 4.89 8.18 -26.11
CA ILE A 494 5.57 7.14 -26.91
C ILE A 494 5.50 7.48 -28.39
N ASP A 495 4.33 7.85 -28.93
CA ASP A 495 4.19 8.26 -30.33
C ASP A 495 5.12 9.43 -30.68
N GLN A 496 5.21 10.42 -29.77
CA GLN A 496 6.13 11.54 -29.95
C GLN A 496 7.60 11.09 -29.93
N ALA A 497 7.96 10.20 -29.00
CA ALA A 497 9.33 9.69 -28.91
C ALA A 497 9.74 8.86 -30.14
N GLU A 498 8.82 8.05 -30.69
CA GLU A 498 9.04 7.30 -31.93
C GLU A 498 9.30 8.27 -33.10
N ALA A 499 8.49 9.31 -33.25
CA ALA A 499 8.67 10.32 -34.30
C ALA A 499 10.00 11.08 -34.15
N GLU A 500 10.41 11.41 -32.92
CA GLU A 500 11.69 12.08 -32.64
C GLU A 500 12.90 11.19 -32.96
N ASP A 501 12.83 9.89 -32.68
CA ASP A 501 13.92 8.95 -32.99
C ASP A 501 13.98 8.65 -34.49
N GLU A 502 12.85 8.49 -35.18
CA GLU A 502 12.82 8.37 -36.64
C GLU A 502 13.45 9.60 -37.32
N ALA A 503 13.17 10.81 -36.82
CA ALA A 503 13.73 12.05 -37.35
C ALA A 503 15.23 12.20 -37.14
N LYS A 504 15.82 11.56 -36.10
CA LYS A 504 17.28 11.54 -35.87
C LYS A 504 18.01 10.49 -36.71
N THR A 505 17.29 9.46 -37.16
CA THR A 505 17.86 8.34 -37.91
C THR A 505 17.84 8.57 -39.42
N LYS A 506 17.00 9.51 -39.88
CA LYS A 506 16.99 10.06 -41.25
C LYS A 506 17.94 11.24 -41.35
#